data_AF-A0A6P4YKV8-F1
#
_entry.id   AF-A0A6P4YKV8-F1
#
_cell.length_a   1.000
_cell.length_b   1.000
_cell.length_c   1.000
_cell.angle_alpha   90.00
_cell.angle_beta   90.00
_cell.angle_gamma   90.00
#
_symmetry.space_group_name_H-M   'P 1'
#
loop_
_entity.id
_entity.type
_entity.pdbx_description
1 polymer ?
#
loop_
_entity_poly.entity_id
_entity_poly.type
_entity_poly.pdbx_seq_one_letter_code
_entity_poly.pdbx_strand_id
1 'polypeptide(L)'
;MVDFDGALEYLGAFGKYQKLIYCLTCVLTLPVSMHMLAMTFLDARVAFHCNVPEIRHAEPGTENYSCALNYSIPWEQDREPKKWKLSGCQRYSVDNSSLSTVKCPFDAINETALGYFNGTNTSSCNHGYWYDTSQYNSSIFTEFDLVCDSSELNQFAQSMFMVGVLIGAVGSGQLSDMYDMFSRIHIYTY
;
A
#
# COMPACT_ATOMS: atom_id res chain seq x y z
N MET A 1 -31.40 33.27 13.94
CA MET A 1 -31.32 31.87 13.49
C MET A 1 -32.09 31.84 12.18
N VAL A 2 -31.42 31.62 11.04
CA VAL A 2 -32.10 31.57 9.74
C VAL A 2 -32.97 30.31 9.75
N ASP A 3 -34.28 30.51 9.59
CA ASP A 3 -35.26 29.43 9.69
C ASP A 3 -35.26 28.64 8.38
N PHE A 4 -34.46 27.57 8.35
CA PHE A 4 -34.22 26.75 7.16
C PHE A 4 -35.49 26.09 6.63
N ASP A 5 -36.42 25.73 7.52
CA ASP A 5 -37.69 25.12 7.15
C ASP A 5 -38.58 26.13 6.38
N GLY A 6 -38.59 27.40 6.79
CA GLY A 6 -39.31 28.47 6.06
C GLY A 6 -38.69 28.79 4.69
N ALA A 7 -37.36 28.68 4.57
CA ALA A 7 -36.68 28.85 3.28
C ALA A 7 -36.98 27.68 2.30
N LEU A 8 -37.10 26.46 2.81
CA LEU A 8 -37.47 25.27 2.03
C LEU A 8 -38.92 25.31 1.56
N GLU A 9 -39.83 25.84 2.38
CA GLU A 9 -41.24 26.02 2.02
C GLU A 9 -41.42 27.08 0.93
N TYR A 10 -40.60 28.15 0.94
CA TYR A 10 -40.58 29.21 -0.09
C TYR A 10 -39.92 28.78 -1.41
N LEU A 11 -38.88 27.94 -1.37
CA LEU A 11 -38.18 27.43 -2.57
C LEU A 11 -38.97 26.36 -3.34
N GLY A 12 -40.04 25.82 -2.75
CA GLY A 12 -40.89 24.79 -3.36
C GLY A 12 -40.30 23.38 -3.29
N ALA A 13 -41.15 22.37 -3.46
CA ALA A 13 -40.75 20.96 -3.38
C ALA A 13 -39.67 20.59 -4.41
N PHE A 14 -38.73 19.71 -4.02
CA PHE A 14 -37.60 19.25 -4.83
C PHE A 14 -37.98 18.98 -6.30
N GLY A 15 -37.55 19.88 -7.18
CA GLY A 15 -37.86 19.84 -8.60
C GLY A 15 -37.17 18.67 -9.32
N LYS A 16 -37.66 18.31 -10.52
CA LYS A 16 -37.06 17.23 -11.35
C LYS A 16 -35.57 17.47 -11.65
N TYR A 17 -35.20 18.73 -11.93
CA TYR A 17 -33.81 19.13 -12.17
C TYR A 17 -32.94 19.02 -10.93
N GLN A 18 -33.48 19.38 -9.76
CA GLN A 18 -32.78 19.30 -8.49
C GLN A 18 -32.49 17.84 -8.10
N LYS A 19 -33.44 16.94 -8.34
CA LYS A 19 -33.26 15.48 -8.20
C LYS A 19 -32.23 14.92 -9.20
N LEU A 20 -32.22 15.40 -10.43
CA LEU A 20 -31.27 14.98 -11.47
C LEU A 20 -29.84 15.39 -11.11
N ILE A 21 -29.62 16.65 -10.71
CA ILE A 21 -28.32 17.15 -10.27
C ILE A 21 -27.83 16.37 -9.05
N TYR A 22 -28.70 16.15 -8.06
CA TYR A 22 -28.37 15.35 -6.89
C TYR A 22 -27.95 13.92 -7.26
N CYS A 23 -28.69 13.25 -8.15
CA CYS A 23 -28.29 11.93 -8.66
C CYS A 23 -26.93 11.94 -9.36
N LEU A 24 -26.67 12.94 -10.22
CA LEU A 24 -25.38 13.07 -10.90
C LEU A 24 -24.24 13.29 -9.91
N THR A 25 -24.46 14.10 -8.87
CA THR A 25 -23.48 14.29 -7.79
C THR A 25 -23.22 12.98 -7.05
N CYS A 26 -24.27 12.22 -6.69
CA CYS A 26 -24.11 10.91 -6.06
C CYS A 26 -23.32 9.94 -6.94
N VAL A 27 -23.61 9.89 -8.24
CA VAL A 27 -22.90 9.01 -9.19
C VAL A 27 -21.41 9.39 -9.28
N LEU A 28 -21.06 10.66 -9.15
CA LEU A 28 -19.67 11.12 -9.17
C LEU A 28 -18.94 10.90 -7.84
N THR A 29 -19.62 11.00 -6.70
CA THR A 29 -18.98 10.86 -5.38
C THR A 29 -18.80 9.42 -4.93
N LEU A 30 -19.69 8.50 -5.34
CA LEU A 30 -19.59 7.08 -4.98
C LEU A 30 -18.26 6.42 -5.44
N PRO A 31 -17.79 6.58 -6.69
CA PRO A 31 -16.52 6.02 -7.14
C PRO A 31 -15.33 6.54 -6.33
N VAL A 32 -15.35 7.83 -5.95
CA VAL A 32 -14.29 8.46 -5.16
C VAL A 32 -14.19 7.82 -3.79
N SER A 33 -15.32 7.60 -3.12
CA SER A 33 -15.38 6.91 -1.82
C SER A 33 -14.93 5.45 -1.92
N MET A 34 -15.35 4.75 -2.98
CA MET A 34 -14.92 3.36 -3.22
C MET A 34 -13.41 3.27 -3.45
N HIS A 35 -12.83 4.24 -4.15
CA HIS A 35 -11.39 4.31 -4.37
C HIS A 35 -10.62 4.52 -3.05
N MET A 36 -11.11 5.39 -2.15
CA MET A 36 -10.50 5.57 -0.84
C MET A 36 -10.52 4.29 0.01
N LEU A 37 -11.62 3.53 -0.04
CA LEU A 37 -11.71 2.22 0.62
C LEU A 37 -10.78 1.20 -0.03
N ALA A 38 -10.63 1.20 -1.36
CA ALA A 38 -9.72 0.29 -2.04
C ALA A 38 -8.28 0.48 -1.57
N MET A 39 -7.80 1.73 -1.46
CA MET A 39 -6.43 2.03 -1.05
C MET A 39 -6.07 1.49 0.35
N THR A 40 -7.03 1.35 1.26
CA THR A 40 -6.77 0.76 2.59
C THR A 40 -6.61 -0.76 2.53
N PHE A 41 -7.36 -1.44 1.66
CA PHE A 41 -7.19 -2.88 1.43
C PHE A 41 -5.90 -3.21 0.67
N LEU A 42 -5.42 -2.28 -0.16
CA LEU A 42 -4.13 -2.41 -0.83
C LEU A 42 -2.93 -2.36 0.11
N ASP A 43 -3.09 -1.76 1.30
CA ASP A 43 -2.04 -1.69 2.31
C ASP A 43 -1.90 -2.98 3.15
N ALA A 44 -2.72 -4.00 2.89
CA ALA A 44 -2.65 -5.27 3.59
C ALA A 44 -1.31 -5.98 3.31
N ARG A 45 -0.39 -5.93 4.28
CA ARG A 45 0.92 -6.56 4.19
C ARG A 45 0.82 -8.06 4.43
N VAL A 46 1.24 -8.85 3.46
CA VAL A 46 1.48 -10.30 3.62
C VAL A 46 2.89 -10.54 4.14
N ALA A 47 3.13 -11.70 4.75
CA ALA A 47 4.50 -12.10 5.07
C ALA A 47 5.26 -12.37 3.77
N PHE A 48 6.42 -11.77 3.63
CA PHE A 48 7.29 -11.95 2.47
C PHE A 48 8.75 -12.07 2.92
N HIS A 49 9.55 -12.71 2.10
CA HIS A 49 10.99 -12.74 2.26
C HIS A 49 11.68 -12.72 0.90
N CYS A 50 12.99 -12.51 0.89
CA CYS A 50 13.74 -12.52 -0.34
C CYS A 50 13.76 -13.90 -0.98
N ASN A 51 13.67 -13.93 -2.31
CA ASN A 51 13.84 -15.16 -3.05
C ASN A 51 15.34 -15.48 -3.17
N VAL A 52 15.74 -16.64 -2.67
CA VAL A 52 17.13 -17.11 -2.65
C VAL A 52 17.23 -18.34 -3.56
N PRO A 53 17.69 -18.20 -4.81
CA PRO A 53 17.75 -19.34 -5.74
C PRO A 53 18.71 -20.45 -5.28
N GLU A 54 19.70 -20.11 -4.46
CA GLU A 54 20.72 -21.02 -3.92
C GLU A 54 20.09 -22.13 -3.07
N ILE A 55 19.02 -21.81 -2.32
CA ILE A 55 18.32 -22.75 -1.43
C ILE A 55 17.25 -23.59 -2.12
N ARG A 56 17.01 -23.38 -3.43
CA ARG A 56 15.94 -24.08 -4.20
C ARG A 56 16.17 -25.59 -4.30
N HIS A 57 17.39 -26.05 -4.07
CA HIS A 57 17.73 -27.48 -4.00
C HIS A 57 17.18 -28.17 -2.74
N ALA A 58 16.80 -27.41 -1.71
CA ALA A 58 16.10 -27.92 -0.55
C ALA A 58 14.59 -27.88 -0.83
N GLU A 59 13.92 -29.03 -0.76
CA GLU A 59 12.47 -29.10 -1.00
C GLU A 59 11.69 -28.24 0.03
N PRO A 60 10.74 -27.40 -0.43
CA PRO A 60 9.91 -26.59 0.45
C PRO A 60 9.20 -27.45 1.50
N GLY A 61 9.36 -27.12 2.78
CA GLY A 61 8.74 -27.85 3.90
C GLY A 61 9.64 -28.88 4.61
N THR A 62 10.90 -29.04 4.18
CA THR A 62 11.89 -29.85 4.91
C THR A 62 12.58 -29.01 5.99
N GLU A 63 13.04 -29.63 7.09
CA GLU A 63 13.86 -28.96 8.13
C GLU A 63 15.11 -28.27 7.56
N ASN A 64 15.63 -28.80 6.44
CA ASN A 64 16.76 -28.22 5.71
C ASN A 64 16.42 -26.87 5.04
N TYR A 65 15.16 -26.67 4.61
CA TYR A 65 14.73 -25.44 3.95
C TYR A 65 14.65 -24.27 4.94
N SER A 66 14.02 -24.46 6.09
CA SER A 66 13.94 -23.42 7.13
C SER A 66 15.32 -23.05 7.70
N CYS A 67 16.21 -24.04 7.86
CA CYS A 67 17.60 -23.83 8.23
C CYS A 67 18.37 -23.00 7.19
N ALA A 68 18.24 -23.33 5.90
CA ALA A 68 18.85 -22.59 4.80
C ALA A 68 18.31 -21.15 4.68
N LEU A 69 17.02 -20.96 4.95
CA LEU A 69 16.38 -19.64 5.00
C LEU A 69 16.97 -18.78 6.14
N ASN A 70 17.10 -19.34 7.34
CA ASN A 70 17.69 -18.68 8.51
C ASN A 70 19.16 -18.31 8.30
N TYR A 71 19.90 -19.08 7.51
CA TYR A 71 21.30 -18.83 7.19
C TYR A 71 21.48 -17.73 6.13
N SER A 72 20.54 -17.62 5.19
CA SER A 72 20.65 -16.71 4.03
C SER A 72 20.05 -15.33 4.26
N ILE A 73 19.15 -15.17 5.23
CA ILE A 73 18.43 -13.91 5.47
C ILE A 73 18.66 -13.42 6.90
N PRO A 74 19.08 -12.15 7.09
CA PRO A 74 19.23 -11.56 8.41
C PRO A 74 17.90 -11.48 9.16
N TRP A 75 17.97 -11.60 10.47
CA TRP A 75 16.84 -11.38 11.35
C TRP A 75 16.79 -9.93 11.78
N GLU A 76 15.64 -9.29 11.55
CA GLU A 76 15.37 -7.93 11.98
C GLU A 76 14.42 -7.97 13.18
N GLN A 77 14.69 -7.16 14.19
CA GLN A 77 13.78 -7.00 15.32
C GLN A 77 12.78 -5.89 15.01
N ASP A 78 11.50 -6.25 14.88
CA ASP A 78 10.47 -5.24 14.70
C ASP A 78 10.33 -4.40 15.99
N ARG A 79 10.15 -3.08 15.83
CA ARG A 79 10.10 -2.16 16.99
C ARG A 79 8.89 -2.43 17.88
N GLU A 80 7.78 -2.91 17.31
CA GLU A 80 6.53 -3.26 18.02
C GLU A 80 5.68 -4.19 17.13
N PRO A 81 5.35 -5.44 17.52
CA PRO A 81 5.79 -6.20 18.70
C PRO A 81 7.25 -6.69 18.56
N LYS A 82 7.92 -6.95 19.69
CA LYS A 82 9.28 -7.55 19.78
C LYS A 82 9.35 -8.98 19.24
N LYS A 83 8.96 -9.17 18.00
CA LYS A 83 9.04 -10.44 17.26
C LYS A 83 10.23 -10.34 16.34
N TRP A 84 11.07 -11.36 16.40
CA TRP A 84 12.09 -11.60 15.40
C TRP A 84 11.36 -11.97 14.10
N LYS A 85 11.57 -11.18 13.06
CA LYS A 85 11.11 -11.49 11.71
C LYS A 85 12.31 -11.55 10.79
N LEU A 86 12.24 -12.39 9.77
CA LEU A 86 13.24 -12.35 8.72
C LEU A 86 13.17 -10.99 8.02
N SER A 87 14.32 -10.40 7.74
CA SER A 87 14.38 -9.17 6.97
C SER A 87 13.94 -9.46 5.54
N GLY A 88 12.77 -8.97 5.16
CA GLY A 88 12.25 -9.19 3.81
C GLY A 88 12.94 -8.36 2.72
N CYS A 89 13.87 -7.47 3.09
CA CYS A 89 14.50 -6.50 2.19
C CYS A 89 15.99 -6.73 1.96
N GLN A 90 16.59 -7.55 2.81
CA GLN A 90 18.02 -7.75 2.83
C GLN A 90 18.29 -9.24 2.88
N ARG A 91 19.36 -9.66 2.22
CA ARG A 91 19.86 -11.02 2.26
C ARG A 91 21.37 -11.00 2.39
N TYR A 92 21.92 -12.07 2.94
CA TYR A 92 23.35 -12.29 2.91
C TYR A 92 23.80 -12.76 1.53
N SER A 93 24.98 -12.32 1.11
CA SER A 93 25.65 -12.86 -0.07
C SER A 93 26.22 -14.24 0.28
N VAL A 94 25.47 -15.29 -0.05
CA VAL A 94 25.83 -16.68 0.23
C VAL A 94 26.12 -17.43 -1.07
N ASP A 95 27.27 -18.09 -1.14
CA ASP A 95 27.62 -18.98 -2.25
C ASP A 95 27.01 -20.39 -2.04
N ASN A 96 26.72 -21.11 -3.14
CA ASN A 96 26.20 -22.49 -3.11
C ASN A 96 27.09 -23.46 -2.30
N SER A 97 28.40 -23.27 -2.32
CA SER A 97 29.36 -24.08 -1.56
C SER A 97 29.16 -23.94 -0.06
N SER A 98 28.97 -22.71 0.42
CA SER A 98 28.75 -22.39 1.82
C SER A 98 27.45 -22.98 2.35
N LEU A 99 26.41 -23.03 1.50
CA LEU A 99 25.11 -23.62 1.84
C LEU A 99 25.20 -25.15 2.05
N SER A 100 26.02 -25.84 1.27
CA SER A 100 26.18 -27.31 1.37
C SER A 100 26.89 -27.76 2.65
N THR A 101 27.64 -26.86 3.29
CA THR A 101 28.37 -27.13 4.54
C THR A 101 27.60 -26.73 5.79
N VAL A 102 26.42 -26.14 5.66
CA VAL A 102 25.58 -25.76 6.81
C VAL A 102 25.12 -27.02 7.53
N LYS A 103 25.46 -27.12 8.82
CA LYS A 103 24.92 -28.14 9.72
C LYS A 103 23.60 -27.63 10.30
N CYS A 104 22.51 -28.33 10.00
CA CYS A 104 21.21 -28.06 10.61
C CYS A 104 21.07 -28.87 11.91
N PRO A 105 20.45 -28.32 12.97
CA PRO A 105 19.75 -27.02 13.02
C PRO A 105 20.69 -25.81 13.16
N PHE A 106 20.46 -24.78 12.34
CA PHE A 106 21.17 -23.49 12.40
C PHE A 106 20.30 -22.46 13.12
N ASP A 107 20.74 -22.01 14.30
CA ASP A 107 20.06 -20.96 15.07
C ASP A 107 20.71 -19.62 14.79
N ALA A 108 20.07 -18.85 13.90
CA ALA A 108 20.57 -17.56 13.50
C ALA A 108 20.67 -16.59 14.69
N ILE A 109 19.82 -16.69 15.72
CA ILE A 109 19.76 -15.67 16.79
C ILE A 109 21.00 -15.74 17.71
N ASN A 110 21.55 -16.95 17.91
CA ASN A 110 22.73 -17.18 18.74
C ASN A 110 24.05 -17.14 17.93
N GLU A 111 24.04 -17.59 16.67
CA GLU A 111 25.24 -17.71 15.84
C GLU A 111 25.53 -16.45 14.99
N THR A 112 24.52 -15.63 14.66
CA THR A 112 24.72 -14.42 13.83
C THR A 112 25.23 -13.21 14.62
N ALA A 113 25.24 -13.28 15.97
CA ALA A 113 25.62 -12.14 16.81
C ALA A 113 27.13 -11.84 16.82
N LEU A 114 28.03 -12.72 16.34
CA LEU A 114 29.47 -12.58 16.66
C LEU A 114 30.53 -12.94 15.61
N GLY A 115 30.25 -13.10 14.29
CA GLY A 115 31.40 -13.00 13.37
C GLY A 115 31.30 -13.39 11.89
N TYR A 116 30.34 -14.19 11.45
CA TYR A 116 30.36 -14.66 10.05
C TYR A 116 29.74 -13.65 9.05
N PHE A 117 28.66 -12.99 9.45
CA PHE A 117 28.00 -11.95 8.65
C PHE A 117 28.12 -10.60 9.34
N ASN A 118 29.35 -10.09 9.46
CA ASN A 118 29.54 -8.65 9.66
C ASN A 118 28.78 -7.94 8.54
N GLY A 119 28.01 -6.89 8.85
CA GLY A 119 27.03 -6.24 7.95
C GLY A 119 27.56 -5.68 6.62
N THR A 120 28.80 -5.99 6.23
CA THR A 120 29.40 -5.74 4.92
C THR A 120 28.95 -6.71 3.83
N ASN A 121 28.43 -7.90 4.19
CA ASN A 121 28.03 -8.94 3.22
C ASN A 121 26.51 -8.99 3.00
N THR A 122 25.80 -7.93 3.36
CA THR A 122 24.36 -7.80 3.13
C THR A 122 24.12 -7.13 1.78
N SER A 123 23.26 -7.74 0.97
CA SER A 123 22.87 -7.25 -0.35
C SER A 123 21.36 -7.11 -0.47
N SER A 124 20.90 -6.24 -1.37
CA SER A 124 19.48 -6.16 -1.74
C SER A 124 19.05 -7.42 -2.49
N CYS A 125 17.74 -7.64 -2.53
CA CYS A 125 17.13 -8.85 -3.06
C CYS A 125 16.96 -8.75 -4.58
N ASN A 126 18.00 -9.21 -5.30
CA ASN A 126 18.10 -9.09 -6.75
C ASN A 126 17.31 -10.16 -7.53
N HIS A 127 16.81 -11.21 -6.86
CA HIS A 127 16.13 -12.35 -7.49
C HIS A 127 14.62 -12.39 -7.22
N GLY A 128 14.04 -11.24 -6.83
CA GLY A 128 12.63 -11.09 -6.49
C GLY A 128 12.31 -11.50 -5.06
N TYR A 129 11.01 -11.57 -4.76
CA TYR A 129 10.48 -11.87 -3.44
C TYR A 129 9.62 -13.14 -3.48
N TRP A 130 9.62 -13.86 -2.36
CA TRP A 130 8.67 -14.92 -2.11
C TRP A 130 7.60 -14.39 -1.16
N TYR A 131 6.34 -14.64 -1.50
CA TYR A 131 5.18 -14.19 -0.76
C TYR A 131 4.43 -15.39 -0.20
N ASP A 132 4.01 -15.29 1.06
CA ASP A 132 3.12 -16.30 1.64
C ASP A 132 1.73 -16.21 0.97
N THR A 133 1.41 -17.26 0.21
CA THR A 133 0.14 -17.38 -0.53
C THR A 133 -0.97 -18.05 0.28
N SER A 134 -0.76 -18.34 1.57
CA SER A 134 -1.75 -19.06 2.39
C SER A 134 -3.08 -18.31 2.57
N GLN A 135 -3.05 -16.98 2.58
CA GLN A 135 -4.25 -16.14 2.72
C GLN A 135 -4.71 -15.49 1.41
N TYR A 136 -3.79 -15.10 0.54
CA TYR A 136 -4.10 -14.44 -0.73
C TYR A 136 -3.19 -14.98 -1.85
N ASN A 137 -3.79 -15.51 -2.92
CA ASN A 137 -3.03 -16.11 -4.04
C ASN A 137 -2.40 -15.05 -4.95
N SER A 138 -3.06 -13.89 -5.12
CA SER A 138 -2.53 -12.73 -5.83
C SER A 138 -3.21 -11.48 -5.30
N SER A 139 -2.41 -10.48 -4.93
CA SER A 139 -2.90 -9.16 -4.56
C SER A 139 -2.10 -8.09 -5.32
N ILE A 140 -2.67 -6.90 -5.46
CA ILE A 140 -1.98 -5.74 -6.05
C ILE A 140 -0.67 -5.45 -5.30
N PHE A 141 -0.61 -5.75 -4.00
CA PHE A 141 0.62 -5.68 -3.22
C PHE A 141 1.73 -6.59 -3.75
N THR A 142 1.41 -7.85 -4.10
CA THR A 142 2.37 -8.82 -4.66
C THR A 142 2.63 -8.62 -6.15
N GLU A 143 1.71 -8.00 -6.89
CA GLU A 143 1.84 -7.79 -8.34
C GLU A 143 2.78 -6.62 -8.66
N PHE A 144 2.74 -5.57 -7.85
CA PHE A 144 3.55 -4.37 -8.05
C PHE A 144 4.78 -4.31 -7.13
N ASP A 145 5.11 -5.42 -6.44
CA ASP A 145 6.22 -5.53 -5.50
C ASP A 145 6.33 -4.29 -4.59
N LEU A 146 5.25 -3.92 -3.85
CA LEU A 146 5.22 -2.75 -2.95
C LEU A 146 5.98 -3.00 -1.63
N VAL A 147 7.22 -3.44 -1.75
CA VAL A 147 8.05 -3.94 -0.67
C VAL A 147 9.36 -3.14 -0.57
N CYS A 148 9.84 -2.89 0.66
CA CYS A 148 11.12 -2.22 0.94
C CYS A 148 11.18 -0.77 0.43
N ASP A 149 11.73 -0.53 -0.76
CA ASP A 149 11.86 0.82 -1.32
C ASP A 149 10.52 1.36 -1.82
N SER A 150 9.62 0.46 -2.22
CA SER A 150 8.29 0.79 -2.75
C SER A 150 7.19 0.77 -1.69
N SER A 151 7.50 0.51 -0.41
CA SER A 151 6.50 0.56 0.67
C SER A 151 5.91 1.96 0.88
N GLU A 152 6.65 3.00 0.46
CA GLU A 152 6.21 4.39 0.56
C GLU A 152 5.30 4.80 -0.62
N LEU A 153 5.29 4.05 -1.73
CA LEU A 153 4.51 4.42 -2.92
C LEU A 153 3.00 4.50 -2.64
N ASN A 154 2.48 3.62 -1.79
CA ASN A 154 1.06 3.66 -1.40
C ASN A 154 0.73 4.97 -0.63
N GLN A 155 1.61 5.37 0.28
CA GLN A 155 1.48 6.61 1.04
C GLN A 155 1.61 7.85 0.14
N PHE A 156 2.53 7.81 -0.84
CA PHE A 156 2.66 8.85 -1.85
C PHE A 156 1.39 8.98 -2.71
N ALA A 157 0.79 7.87 -3.15
CA ALA A 157 -0.46 7.89 -3.90
C ALA A 157 -1.62 8.51 -3.09
N GLN A 158 -1.73 8.16 -1.80
CA GLN A 158 -2.74 8.74 -0.91
C GLN A 158 -2.56 10.27 -0.73
N SER A 159 -1.33 10.74 -0.55
CA SER A 159 -1.05 12.18 -0.42
C SER A 159 -1.36 12.94 -1.72
N MET A 160 -0.98 12.41 -2.88
CA MET A 160 -1.29 12.99 -4.19
C MET A 160 -2.80 13.07 -4.43
N PHE A 161 -3.56 12.06 -4.00
CA PHE A 161 -5.02 12.08 -4.05
C PHE A 161 -5.60 13.25 -3.24
N MET A 162 -5.13 13.47 -2.00
CA MET A 162 -5.60 14.59 -1.17
C MET A 162 -5.28 15.95 -1.78
N VAL A 163 -4.11 16.09 -2.42
CA VAL A 163 -3.75 17.29 -3.18
C VAL A 163 -4.73 17.51 -4.35
N GLY A 164 -5.08 16.45 -5.07
CA GLY A 164 -6.09 16.50 -6.13
C GLY A 164 -7.45 16.96 -5.63
N VAL A 165 -7.91 16.46 -4.48
CA VAL A 165 -9.16 16.89 -3.85
C VAL A 165 -9.11 18.38 -3.47
N LEU A 166 -7.98 18.85 -2.93
CA LEU A 166 -7.81 20.26 -2.56
C LEU A 166 -7.87 21.19 -3.79
N ILE A 167 -7.17 20.83 -4.87
CA ILE A 167 -7.21 21.59 -6.12
C ILE A 167 -8.63 21.58 -6.71
N GLY A 168 -9.30 20.43 -6.68
CA GLY A 168 -10.69 20.29 -7.14
C GLY A 168 -11.67 21.15 -6.33
N ALA A 169 -11.52 21.20 -5.01
CA ALA A 169 -12.37 22.01 -4.13
C ALA A 169 -12.18 23.52 -4.40
N VAL A 170 -10.93 23.98 -4.51
CA VAL A 170 -10.64 25.39 -4.81
C VAL A 170 -11.12 25.75 -6.22
N GLY A 171 -10.83 24.90 -7.21
CA GLY A 171 -11.20 25.14 -8.62
C GLY A 171 -12.71 25.16 -8.84
N SER A 172 -13.45 24.21 -8.28
CA SER A 172 -14.91 24.16 -8.42
C SER A 172 -15.62 25.35 -7.79
N GLY A 173 -15.12 25.86 -6.65
CA GLY A 173 -15.64 27.08 -6.03
C GLY A 173 -15.50 28.30 -6.94
N GLN A 174 -14.30 28.55 -7.48
CA GLN A 174 -14.04 29.69 -8.36
C GLN A 174 -14.85 29.62 -9.67
N LEU A 175 -14.98 28.41 -10.24
CA LEU A 175 -15.79 28.21 -11.44
C LEU A 175 -17.27 28.45 -11.17
N SER A 176 -17.81 27.99 -10.04
CA SER A 176 -19.20 28.23 -9.66
C SER A 176 -19.52 29.72 -9.57
N ASP A 177 -18.63 30.51 -8.96
CA ASP A 177 -18.81 31.96 -8.84
C ASP A 177 -18.77 32.66 -10.20
N MET A 178 -17.92 32.18 -11.12
CA MET A 178 -17.89 32.68 -12.49
C MET A 178 -19.15 32.32 -13.28
N TYR A 179 -19.66 31.10 -13.16
CA TYR A 179 -20.88 30.68 -13.86
C TYR A 179 -22.13 31.37 -13.32
N ASP A 180 -22.24 31.59 -12.00
CA ASP A 180 -23.36 32.36 -11.41
C ASP A 180 -23.33 33.81 -11.91
N MET A 181 -22.15 34.42 -11.97
CA MET A 181 -21.98 35.76 -12.52
C MET A 181 -22.36 35.84 -14.02
N PHE A 182 -21.94 34.87 -14.84
CA PHE A 182 -22.28 34.83 -16.27
C PHE A 182 -23.77 34.59 -16.50
N SER A 183 -24.38 33.70 -15.70
CA SER A 183 -25.82 33.42 -15.76
C SER A 183 -26.63 34.64 -15.34
N ARG A 184 -26.16 35.44 -14.37
CA ARG A 184 -26.80 36.72 -13.99
C ARG A 184 -26.75 37.76 -15.11
N ILE A 185 -25.62 37.92 -15.80
CA ILE A 185 -25.50 38.91 -16.89
C ILE A 185 -26.47 38.60 -18.04
N HIS A 186 -26.65 37.32 -18.37
CA HIS A 186 -27.60 36.90 -19.40
C HIS A 186 -29.07 37.17 -19.05
N ILE A 187 -29.43 37.23 -17.75
CA ILE A 187 -30.79 37.56 -17.29
C ILE A 187 -31.06 39.08 -17.38
N TYR A 188 -30.04 39.94 -17.23
CA TYR A 188 -30.20 41.39 -17.33
C TYR A 188 -30.15 41.94 -18.77
N THR A 189 -29.91 41.09 -19.77
CA THR A 189 -29.80 41.48 -21.19
C THR A 189 -31.03 41.02 -22.01
N TYR A 190 -32.16 40.76 -21.36
CA TYR A 190 -33.46 40.47 -21.98
C TYR A 190 -34.60 41.21 -21.25
#